data_AF-A0A4U3EYX5-F1
#
_entry.id   AF-A0A4U3EYX5-F1
#
_cell.length_a   1.000
_cell.length_b   1.000
_cell.length_c   1.000
_cell.angle_alpha   90.00
_cell.angle_beta   90.00
_cell.angle_gamma   90.00
#
_symmetry.space_group_name_H-M   'P 1'
#
loop_
_entity.id
_entity.type
_entity.pdbx_description
1 polymer ?
#
loop_
_entity_poly.entity_id
_entity_poly.type
_entity_poly.pdbx_seq_one_letter_code
_entity_poly.pdbx_strand_id
1 'polypeptide(L)'
;MPSTQKKDIAWVNTLKGGCILLVVLYHVVLPGYADVVPHLTAGQLPARLWLAFNHYLSPLRMPAFFFVSGLLAANAILNRPWKQVFTSRVTNLFYLYFLWGAIQWLMINGVSQGMMGERLSGNLNAAWADSPWQFLKLMLLAMSASWYLYALGLFLLFARVFRDLKLPLLLVAVALNYAAVANIIPGWGPESLSQYFIFFLLGSFYSEILIRWSEWRRGNLLPWTLLLLLTVGHSLLGLEQSLFLCVVAILGCIAACRGLNQLFSLRWLNWVGKNTLQIYVLHRIFIEFFGLSAILFAVGHQLFASPAFSLLWAVAFPPVMTALCVGCSVAVWTLLNRGWGQSLFIYPKLLRMKFDPR
;
A
#
# COMPACT_ATOMS: atom_id res chain seq x y z
N MET A 1 30.28 14.59 -5.10
CA MET A 1 29.17 14.79 -4.13
C MET A 1 27.74 14.59 -4.68
N PRO A 2 27.41 14.65 -5.99
CA PRO A 2 26.04 14.32 -6.47
C PRO A 2 25.71 12.82 -6.57
N SER A 3 26.71 11.94 -6.50
CA SER A 3 26.55 10.48 -6.68
C SER A 3 26.01 9.75 -5.44
N THR A 4 26.34 10.21 -4.23
CA THR A 4 25.85 9.63 -2.96
C THR A 4 24.38 9.96 -2.72
N GLN A 5 23.99 11.23 -2.86
CA GLN A 5 22.59 11.66 -2.75
C GLN A 5 21.66 10.98 -3.78
N LYS A 6 22.13 10.79 -5.02
CA LYS A 6 21.39 10.02 -6.04
C LYS A 6 21.22 8.54 -5.66
N LYS A 7 22.24 7.93 -5.04
CA LYS A 7 22.17 6.54 -4.55
C LYS A 7 21.23 6.40 -3.35
N ASP A 8 21.20 7.38 -2.45
CA ASP A 8 20.30 7.39 -1.29
C ASP A 8 18.83 7.54 -1.69
N ILE A 9 18.54 8.26 -2.77
CA ILE A 9 17.17 8.38 -3.29
C ILE A 9 16.78 7.14 -4.12
N ALA A 10 17.74 6.43 -4.72
CA ALA A 10 17.46 5.26 -5.56
C ALA A 10 16.89 4.08 -4.76
N TRP A 11 17.51 3.69 -3.66
CA TRP A 11 16.99 2.55 -2.87
C TRP A 11 15.59 2.83 -2.31
N VAL A 12 15.30 4.07 -1.93
CA VAL A 12 13.96 4.49 -1.48
C VAL A 12 12.93 4.31 -2.60
N ASN A 13 13.25 4.76 -3.81
CA ASN A 13 12.35 4.58 -4.96
C ASN A 13 12.17 3.10 -5.30
N THR A 14 13.25 2.31 -5.29
CA THR A 14 13.17 0.87 -5.51
C THR A 14 12.23 0.20 -4.50
N LEU A 15 12.36 0.55 -3.22
CA LEU A 15 11.54 -0.02 -2.16
C LEU A 15 10.07 0.38 -2.32
N LYS A 16 9.79 1.66 -2.60
CA LYS A 16 8.44 2.14 -2.95
C LYS A 16 7.86 1.42 -4.16
N GLY A 17 8.67 1.20 -5.19
CA GLY A 17 8.30 0.47 -6.40
C GLY A 17 7.92 -0.97 -6.10
N GLY A 18 8.73 -1.68 -5.30
CA GLY A 18 8.42 -3.03 -4.83
C GLY A 18 7.12 -3.08 -4.02
N CYS A 19 6.97 -2.18 -3.05
CA CYS A 19 5.77 -2.09 -2.21
C CYS A 19 4.51 -1.87 -3.05
N ILE A 20 4.50 -0.91 -4.00
CA ILE A 20 3.30 -0.65 -4.79
C ILE A 20 2.94 -1.84 -5.69
N LEU A 21 3.93 -2.52 -6.28
CA LEU A 21 3.67 -3.70 -7.10
C LEU A 21 3.07 -4.84 -6.26
N LEU A 22 3.59 -5.05 -5.04
CA LEU A 22 3.02 -6.03 -4.11
C LEU A 22 1.62 -5.64 -3.65
N VAL A 23 1.31 -4.35 -3.49
CA VAL A 23 -0.05 -3.87 -3.20
C VAL A 23 -1.00 -4.15 -4.36
N VAL A 24 -0.59 -3.90 -5.60
CA VAL A 24 -1.42 -4.22 -6.77
C VAL A 24 -1.62 -5.74 -6.88
N LEU A 25 -0.54 -6.52 -6.74
CA LEU A 25 -0.61 -7.99 -6.76
C LEU A 25 -1.56 -8.53 -5.68
N TYR A 26 -1.52 -7.97 -4.47
CA TYR A 26 -2.47 -8.32 -3.43
C TYR A 26 -3.91 -8.08 -3.87
N HIS A 27 -4.21 -6.90 -4.43
CA HIS A 27 -5.58 -6.57 -4.86
C HIS A 27 -6.04 -7.40 -6.08
N VAL A 28 -5.11 -7.93 -6.87
CA VAL A 28 -5.38 -8.86 -7.98
C VAL A 28 -5.70 -10.26 -7.44
N VAL A 29 -4.98 -10.70 -6.40
CA VAL A 29 -5.17 -12.03 -5.80
C VAL A 29 -6.38 -12.05 -4.86
N LEU A 30 -6.64 -10.94 -4.15
CA LEU A 30 -7.70 -10.76 -3.17
C LEU A 30 -8.36 -9.38 -3.34
N PRO A 31 -9.69 -9.27 -3.51
CA PRO A 31 -10.70 -10.32 -3.63
C PRO A 31 -10.89 -10.77 -5.09
N GLY A 32 -11.31 -12.01 -5.33
CA GLY A 32 -11.60 -12.53 -6.67
C GLY A 32 -10.81 -13.79 -7.03
N TYR A 33 -9.50 -13.67 -7.31
CA TYR A 33 -8.72 -14.84 -7.73
C TYR A 33 -8.73 -15.95 -6.67
N ALA A 34 -8.59 -15.59 -5.39
CA ALA A 34 -8.68 -16.54 -4.28
C ALA A 34 -10.01 -17.32 -4.26
N ASP A 35 -11.12 -16.64 -4.59
CA ASP A 35 -12.47 -17.23 -4.61
C ASP A 35 -12.67 -18.19 -5.81
N VAL A 36 -11.87 -18.02 -6.86
CA VAL A 36 -11.82 -18.91 -8.03
C VAL A 36 -10.99 -20.17 -7.76
N VAL A 37 -10.01 -20.13 -6.85
CA VAL A 37 -9.08 -21.26 -6.61
C VAL A 37 -9.80 -22.60 -6.36
N PRO A 38 -10.88 -22.68 -5.54
CA PRO A 38 -11.62 -23.92 -5.34
C PRO A 38 -12.26 -24.49 -6.62
N HIS A 39 -12.54 -23.65 -7.62
CA HIS A 39 -13.18 -24.01 -8.88
C HIS A 39 -12.18 -24.49 -9.95
N LEU A 40 -10.88 -24.43 -9.68
CA LEU A 40 -9.84 -24.86 -10.62
C LEU A 40 -9.76 -26.40 -10.70
N THR A 41 -9.87 -26.94 -11.91
CA THR A 41 -9.68 -28.37 -12.21
C THR A 41 -8.21 -28.77 -12.30
N ALA A 42 -7.29 -27.82 -12.51
CA ALA A 42 -5.84 -28.03 -12.51
C ALA A 42 -5.09 -26.80 -11.99
N GLY A 43 -3.81 -26.94 -11.63
CA GLY A 43 -2.99 -25.81 -11.16
C GLY A 43 -3.26 -25.38 -9.71
N GLN A 44 -3.80 -26.26 -8.87
CA GLN A 44 -4.03 -26.00 -7.44
C GLN A 44 -2.74 -25.62 -6.70
N LEU A 45 -1.61 -26.27 -7.02
CA LEU A 45 -0.31 -25.96 -6.42
C LEU A 45 0.14 -24.50 -6.72
N PRO A 46 0.28 -24.08 -8.00
CA PRO A 46 0.66 -22.69 -8.29
C PRO A 46 -0.34 -21.67 -7.74
N ALA A 47 -1.65 -21.97 -7.74
CA ALA A 47 -2.64 -21.08 -7.14
C ALA A 47 -2.43 -20.89 -5.63
N ARG A 48 -2.21 -21.98 -4.90
CA ARG A 48 -1.88 -21.92 -3.45
C ARG A 48 -0.56 -21.23 -3.17
N LEU A 49 0.44 -21.38 -4.05
CA LEU A 49 1.70 -20.66 -3.95
C LEU A 49 1.49 -19.15 -4.06
N TRP A 50 0.61 -18.67 -4.94
CA TRP A 50 0.26 -17.24 -5.02
C TRP A 50 -0.45 -16.72 -3.77
N LEU A 51 -1.32 -17.52 -3.17
CA LEU A 51 -1.99 -17.18 -1.91
C LEU A 51 -0.98 -17.10 -0.75
N ALA A 52 -0.13 -18.12 -0.62
CA ALA A 52 0.94 -18.16 0.38
C ALA A 52 1.92 -17.00 0.20
N PHE A 53 2.34 -16.73 -1.04
CA PHE A 53 3.21 -15.60 -1.38
C PHE A 53 2.60 -14.26 -0.94
N ASN A 54 1.31 -14.03 -1.19
CA ASN A 54 0.64 -12.81 -0.73
C ASN A 54 0.53 -12.70 0.78
N HIS A 55 0.27 -13.82 1.47
CA HIS A 55 0.20 -13.87 2.92
C HIS A 55 1.55 -13.53 3.56
N TYR A 56 2.62 -14.24 3.18
CA TYR A 56 3.94 -14.05 3.76
C TYR A 56 4.60 -12.72 3.39
N LEU A 57 4.23 -12.10 2.28
CA LEU A 57 4.73 -10.77 1.89
C LEU A 57 3.92 -9.60 2.47
N SER A 58 2.91 -9.87 3.31
CA SER A 58 2.17 -8.81 4.03
C SER A 58 3.10 -7.81 4.75
N PRO A 59 4.15 -8.24 5.46
CA PRO A 59 5.09 -7.32 6.12
C PRO A 59 5.87 -6.41 5.16
N LEU A 60 6.14 -6.84 3.91
CA LEU A 60 6.83 -6.02 2.91
C LEU A 60 5.91 -5.02 2.21
N ARG A 61 4.59 -5.14 2.37
CA ARG A 61 3.60 -4.25 1.76
C ARG A 61 3.37 -3.01 2.62
N MET A 62 2.44 -3.08 3.56
CA MET A 62 2.00 -1.89 4.29
C MET A 62 3.03 -1.41 5.31
N PRO A 63 3.66 -2.27 6.15
CA PRO A 63 4.65 -1.82 7.13
C PRO A 63 5.85 -1.11 6.48
N ALA A 64 6.46 -1.71 5.47
CA ALA A 64 7.59 -1.11 4.76
C ALA A 64 7.20 0.17 4.02
N PHE A 65 5.99 0.23 3.44
CA PHE A 65 5.51 1.41 2.75
C PHE A 65 5.18 2.57 3.70
N PHE A 66 4.66 2.30 4.90
CA PHE A 66 4.49 3.31 5.95
C PHE A 66 5.82 3.78 6.52
N PHE A 67 6.78 2.89 6.73
CA PHE A 67 8.13 3.26 7.15
C PHE A 67 8.77 4.25 6.18
N VAL A 68 8.74 3.96 4.87
CA VAL A 68 9.31 4.89 3.88
C VAL A 68 8.56 6.21 3.83
N SER A 69 7.23 6.19 3.94
CA SER A 69 6.47 7.43 3.99
C SER A 69 6.76 8.27 5.23
N GLY A 70 7.00 7.63 6.38
CA GLY A 70 7.50 8.29 7.59
C GLY A 70 8.87 8.92 7.36
N LEU A 71 9.81 8.17 6.77
CA LEU A 71 11.15 8.65 6.40
C LEU A 71 11.09 9.89 5.50
N LEU A 72 10.23 9.87 4.47
CA LEU A 72 10.05 10.99 3.53
C LEU A 72 9.26 12.17 4.14
N ALA A 73 8.50 11.93 5.21
CA ALA A 73 7.77 12.95 5.95
C ALA A 73 8.58 13.55 7.11
N ALA A 74 9.68 12.92 7.56
CA ALA A 74 10.46 13.30 8.73
C ALA A 74 10.83 14.80 8.74
N ASN A 75 11.39 15.32 7.65
CA ASN A 75 11.77 16.74 7.55
C ASN A 75 10.55 17.68 7.63
N ALA A 76 9.40 17.28 7.09
CA ALA A 76 8.16 18.05 7.21
C ALA A 76 7.62 18.03 8.65
N ILE A 77 7.76 16.89 9.34
CA ILE A 77 7.31 16.69 10.72
C ILE A 77 8.20 17.43 11.72
N LEU A 78 9.50 17.54 11.48
CA LEU A 78 10.44 18.13 12.44
C LEU A 78 10.67 19.62 12.17
N ASN A 79 10.98 20.00 10.93
CA ASN A 79 11.63 21.30 10.65
C ASN A 79 10.73 22.33 9.93
N ARG A 80 9.64 21.90 9.27
CA ARG A 80 8.82 22.79 8.43
C ARG A 80 7.75 23.55 9.23
N PRO A 81 7.34 24.77 8.81
CA PRO A 81 6.25 25.50 9.46
C PRO A 81 4.89 24.85 9.20
N TRP A 82 3.97 24.94 10.17
CA TRP A 82 2.65 24.31 10.15
C TRP A 82 1.84 24.62 8.88
N LYS A 83 1.83 25.89 8.45
CA LYS A 83 1.14 26.34 7.24
C LYS A 83 1.61 25.59 6.01
N GLN A 84 2.93 25.42 5.83
CA GLN A 84 3.47 24.73 4.65
C GLN A 84 3.11 23.25 4.64
N VAL A 85 3.11 22.58 5.80
CA VAL A 85 2.79 21.15 5.92
C VAL A 85 1.31 20.89 5.65
N PHE A 86 0.44 21.67 6.29
CA PHE A 86 -1.01 21.50 6.18
C PHE A 86 -1.50 21.80 4.76
N THR A 87 -1.13 22.96 4.20
CA THR A 87 -1.63 23.42 2.91
C THR A 87 -1.13 22.55 1.74
N SER A 88 0.06 21.95 1.83
CA SER A 88 0.67 21.23 0.70
C SER A 88 0.55 19.70 0.74
N ARG A 89 0.70 19.07 1.91
CA ARG A 89 0.76 17.61 1.99
C ARG A 89 -0.54 17.03 2.50
N VAL A 90 -0.99 17.49 3.66
CA VAL A 90 -2.18 16.94 4.32
C VAL A 90 -3.43 17.18 3.49
N THR A 91 -3.65 18.42 3.04
CA THR A 91 -4.79 18.74 2.16
C THR A 91 -4.76 17.93 0.87
N ASN A 92 -3.59 17.73 0.25
CA ASN A 92 -3.49 16.96 -0.98
C ASN A 92 -3.82 15.47 -0.77
N LEU A 93 -3.37 14.87 0.34
CA LEU A 93 -3.66 13.47 0.66
C LEU A 93 -5.16 13.24 0.87
N PHE A 94 -5.82 14.06 1.68
CA PHE A 94 -7.27 13.94 1.89
C PHE A 94 -8.05 14.28 0.62
N TYR A 95 -7.63 15.29 -0.14
CA TYR A 95 -8.25 15.62 -1.42
C TYR A 95 -8.22 14.43 -2.38
N LEU A 96 -7.06 13.81 -2.58
CA LEU A 96 -6.94 12.65 -3.47
C LEU A 96 -7.70 11.44 -2.94
N TYR A 97 -7.71 11.24 -1.62
CA TYR A 97 -8.47 10.17 -0.98
C TYR A 97 -9.97 10.30 -1.28
N PHE A 98 -10.56 11.47 -1.01
CA PHE A 98 -11.99 11.70 -1.25
C PHE A 98 -12.34 11.77 -2.73
N LEU A 99 -11.51 12.43 -3.55
CA LEU A 99 -11.72 12.53 -4.99
C LEU A 99 -11.73 11.15 -5.65
N TRP A 100 -10.67 10.37 -5.47
CA TRP A 100 -10.59 9.04 -6.10
C TRP A 100 -11.55 8.04 -5.45
N GLY A 101 -11.84 8.18 -4.16
CA GLY A 101 -12.89 7.39 -3.52
C GLY A 101 -14.26 7.64 -4.14
N ALA A 102 -14.61 8.91 -4.39
CA ALA A 102 -15.86 9.27 -5.06
C ALA A 102 -15.89 8.80 -6.51
N ILE A 103 -14.79 8.95 -7.26
CA ILE A 103 -14.69 8.42 -8.63
C ILE A 103 -14.88 6.90 -8.64
N GLN A 104 -14.22 6.16 -7.76
CA GLN A 104 -14.37 4.70 -7.65
C GLN A 104 -15.82 4.32 -7.34
N TRP A 105 -16.43 4.97 -6.34
CA TRP A 105 -17.82 4.74 -5.96
C TRP A 105 -18.80 5.02 -7.11
N LEU A 106 -18.61 6.12 -7.86
CA LEU A 106 -19.45 6.45 -9.01
C LEU A 106 -19.26 5.48 -10.18
N MET A 107 -18.03 5.05 -10.46
CA MET A 107 -17.75 4.10 -11.55
C MET A 107 -18.35 2.72 -11.23
N ILE A 108 -18.21 2.25 -9.99
CA ILE A 108 -18.74 0.95 -9.58
C ILE A 108 -20.28 0.97 -9.54
N ASN A 109 -20.90 1.97 -8.90
CA ASN A 109 -22.37 2.01 -8.83
C ASN A 109 -23.02 2.41 -10.15
N GLY A 110 -22.40 3.30 -10.94
CA GLY A 110 -22.96 3.78 -12.20
C GLY A 110 -22.75 2.83 -13.38
N VAL A 111 -21.64 2.09 -13.43
CA VAL A 111 -21.30 1.21 -14.55
C VAL A 111 -21.41 -0.27 -14.18
N SER A 112 -20.97 -0.67 -12.99
CA SER A 112 -20.85 -2.08 -12.61
C SER A 112 -22.17 -2.70 -12.14
N GLN A 113 -23.03 -1.98 -11.40
CA GLN A 113 -24.31 -2.55 -10.95
C GLN A 113 -25.28 -2.83 -12.10
N GLY A 114 -25.24 -2.01 -13.16
CA GLY A 114 -26.07 -2.21 -14.36
C GLY A 114 -25.58 -3.32 -15.30
N MET A 115 -24.30 -3.73 -15.21
CA MET A 115 -23.69 -4.69 -16.14
C MET A 115 -23.16 -5.98 -15.50
N MET A 116 -22.82 -6.00 -14.21
CA MET A 116 -22.01 -7.07 -13.60
C MET A 116 -22.63 -7.75 -12.37
N GLY A 117 -23.84 -7.35 -11.94
CA GLY A 117 -24.76 -8.15 -11.11
C GLY A 117 -24.38 -8.48 -9.66
N GLU A 118 -23.11 -8.70 -9.34
CA GLU A 118 -22.68 -9.20 -8.02
C GLU A 118 -21.43 -8.52 -7.45
N ARG A 119 -21.38 -8.44 -6.11
CA ARG A 119 -20.25 -7.92 -5.35
C ARG A 119 -19.18 -9.00 -5.24
N LEU A 120 -17.93 -8.69 -5.63
CA LEU A 120 -16.76 -9.59 -5.49
C LEU A 120 -16.43 -10.00 -4.05
N SER A 121 -16.83 -9.20 -3.07
CA SER A 121 -16.37 -9.32 -1.70
C SER A 121 -17.49 -8.95 -0.74
N GLY A 122 -17.72 -9.81 0.26
CA GLY A 122 -18.61 -9.52 1.38
C GLY A 122 -18.09 -8.41 2.32
N ASN A 123 -16.85 -7.93 2.15
CA ASN A 123 -16.30 -6.86 2.98
C ASN A 123 -16.96 -5.52 2.68
N LEU A 124 -17.39 -4.86 3.76
CA LEU A 124 -17.84 -3.47 3.76
C LEU A 124 -16.74 -2.55 3.22
N ASN A 125 -16.96 -1.94 2.06
CA ASN A 125 -16.03 -1.00 1.43
C ASN A 125 -16.78 0.20 0.85
N ALA A 126 -16.23 1.40 1.02
CA ALA A 126 -16.82 2.65 0.55
C ALA A 126 -17.16 2.62 -0.95
N ALA A 127 -16.34 1.96 -1.76
CA ALA A 127 -16.54 1.83 -3.19
C ALA A 127 -17.86 1.13 -3.57
N TRP A 128 -18.37 0.26 -2.70
CA TRP A 128 -19.59 -0.52 -2.87
C TRP A 128 -20.75 -0.05 -1.98
N ALA A 129 -20.65 1.17 -1.41
CA ALA A 129 -21.71 1.72 -0.58
C ALA A 129 -23.00 1.96 -1.39
N ASP A 130 -24.15 1.66 -0.80
CA ASP A 130 -25.45 1.77 -1.47
C ASP A 130 -26.02 3.20 -1.42
N SER A 131 -25.52 4.04 -0.51
CA SER A 131 -25.96 5.43 -0.35
C SER A 131 -24.80 6.40 -0.14
N PRO A 132 -24.96 7.69 -0.49
CA PRO A 132 -23.96 8.72 -0.23
C PRO A 132 -23.56 8.82 1.25
N TRP A 133 -24.52 8.61 2.16
CA TRP A 133 -24.26 8.65 3.60
C TRP A 133 -23.39 7.47 4.05
N GLN A 134 -23.69 6.26 3.58
CA GLN A 134 -22.87 5.08 3.85
C GLN A 134 -21.47 5.22 3.25
N PHE A 135 -21.36 5.77 2.03
CA PHE A 135 -20.08 6.09 1.39
C PHE A 135 -19.24 7.00 2.29
N LEU A 136 -19.80 8.12 2.75
CA LEU A 136 -19.09 9.05 3.64
C LEU A 136 -18.68 8.39 4.96
N LYS A 137 -19.57 7.61 5.59
CA LYS A 137 -19.27 6.87 6.81
C LYS A 137 -18.08 5.92 6.62
N LEU A 138 -18.10 5.12 5.56
CA LEU A 138 -17.03 4.16 5.26
C LEU A 138 -15.71 4.88 4.89
N MET A 139 -15.79 6.00 4.16
CA MET A 139 -14.61 6.83 3.88
C MET A 139 -13.98 7.39 5.15
N LEU A 140 -14.78 7.85 6.12
CA LEU A 140 -14.29 8.36 7.40
C LEU A 140 -13.72 7.26 8.31
N LEU A 141 -14.26 6.04 8.22
CA LEU A 141 -13.71 4.87 8.90
C LEU A 141 -12.49 4.27 8.18
N ALA A 142 -11.96 4.93 7.15
CA ALA A 142 -10.86 4.42 6.32
C ALA A 142 -11.16 3.04 5.70
N MET A 143 -12.43 2.70 5.51
CA MET A 143 -12.87 1.44 4.89
C MET A 143 -12.98 1.61 3.38
N SER A 144 -11.87 1.99 2.73
CA SER A 144 -11.77 2.22 1.28
C SER A 144 -10.48 1.60 0.74
N ALA A 145 -10.46 1.17 -0.52
CA ALA A 145 -9.23 0.67 -1.15
C ALA A 145 -8.07 1.69 -1.10
N SER A 146 -8.38 2.99 -1.03
CA SER A 146 -7.39 4.08 -0.96
C SER A 146 -7.02 4.52 0.47
N TRP A 147 -7.38 3.74 1.50
CA TRP A 147 -7.21 4.08 2.92
C TRP A 147 -5.79 4.52 3.34
N TYR A 148 -4.75 4.04 2.66
CA TYR A 148 -3.37 4.45 2.92
C TYR A 148 -3.18 5.98 2.85
N LEU A 149 -3.88 6.67 1.94
CA LEU A 149 -3.78 8.13 1.81
C LEU A 149 -4.40 8.84 3.03
N TYR A 150 -5.52 8.32 3.51
CA TYR A 150 -6.18 8.79 4.74
C TYR A 150 -5.27 8.56 5.95
N ALA A 151 -4.71 7.36 6.07
CA ALA A 151 -3.74 7.00 7.10
C ALA A 151 -2.53 7.93 7.10
N LEU A 152 -1.94 8.17 5.94
CA LEU A 152 -0.76 9.04 5.81
C LEU A 152 -1.06 10.49 6.22
N GLY A 153 -2.25 10.99 5.85
CA GLY A 153 -2.71 12.32 6.27
C GLY A 153 -2.85 12.42 7.79
N LEU A 154 -3.50 11.45 8.41
CA LEU A 154 -3.67 11.39 9.86
C LEU A 154 -2.35 11.19 10.60
N PHE A 155 -1.55 10.20 10.21
CA PHE A 155 -0.29 9.88 10.86
C PHE A 155 0.68 11.05 10.82
N LEU A 156 0.75 11.76 9.69
CA LEU A 156 1.56 12.98 9.57
C LEU A 156 1.05 14.07 10.51
N LEU A 157 -0.27 14.24 10.63
CA LEU A 157 -0.87 15.20 11.57
C LEU A 157 -0.54 14.84 13.02
N PHE A 158 -0.78 13.60 13.44
CA PHE A 158 -0.48 13.13 14.80
C PHE A 158 1.01 13.21 15.12
N ALA A 159 1.88 12.70 14.24
CA ALA A 159 3.33 12.77 14.43
C ALA A 159 3.84 14.21 14.52
N ARG A 160 3.20 15.15 13.81
CA ARG A 160 3.55 16.58 13.86
C ARG A 160 3.06 17.25 15.14
N VAL A 161 1.82 17.00 15.57
CA VAL A 161 1.25 17.52 16.84
C VAL A 161 2.10 17.06 18.02
N PHE A 162 2.42 15.76 18.06
CA PHE A 162 3.09 15.12 19.18
C PHE A 162 4.60 14.94 18.95
N ARG A 163 5.21 15.77 18.10
CA ARG A 163 6.62 15.64 17.70
C ARG A 163 7.62 15.79 18.86
N ASP A 164 7.22 16.50 19.92
CA ASP A 164 8.03 16.71 21.13
C ASP A 164 7.82 15.58 22.16
N LEU A 165 6.76 14.78 22.00
CA LEU A 165 6.39 13.63 22.83
C LEU A 165 6.62 12.29 22.09
N LYS A 166 7.79 12.16 21.43
CA LYS A 166 8.11 11.02 20.55
C LYS A 166 7.98 9.67 21.24
N LEU A 167 8.48 9.56 22.47
CA LEU A 167 8.48 8.30 23.21
C LEU A 167 7.06 7.91 23.69
N PRO A 168 6.28 8.80 24.34
CA PRO A 168 4.88 8.53 24.63
C PRO A 168 4.07 8.16 23.40
N LEU A 169 4.26 8.88 22.28
CA LEU A 169 3.55 8.59 21.04
C LEU A 169 3.89 7.20 20.47
N LEU A 170 5.17 6.79 20.57
CA LEU A 170 5.60 5.46 20.16
C LEU A 170 4.98 4.37 21.05
N LEU A 171 4.90 4.58 22.37
CA LEU A 171 4.25 3.65 23.30
C LEU A 171 2.76 3.49 22.97
N VAL A 172 2.07 4.60 22.69
CA VAL A 172 0.68 4.56 22.22
C VAL A 172 0.56 3.79 20.91
N ALA A 173 1.47 4.01 19.96
CA ALA A 173 1.45 3.27 18.69
C ALA A 173 1.71 1.77 18.85
N VAL A 174 2.55 1.36 19.80
CA VAL A 174 2.74 -0.05 20.17
C VAL A 174 1.46 -0.62 20.77
N ALA A 175 0.83 0.09 21.71
CA ALA A 175 -0.44 -0.34 22.31
C ALA A 175 -1.57 -0.48 21.26
N LEU A 176 -1.68 0.48 20.34
CA LEU A 176 -2.62 0.44 19.21
C LEU A 176 -2.34 -0.75 18.28
N ASN A 177 -1.07 -1.06 18.02
CA ASN A 177 -0.71 -2.22 17.22
C ASN A 177 -1.18 -3.53 17.88
N TYR A 178 -0.90 -3.73 19.16
CA TYR A 178 -1.37 -4.91 19.88
C TYR A 178 -2.89 -4.97 20.01
N ALA A 179 -3.56 -3.84 20.20
CA ALA A 179 -5.03 -3.78 20.23
C ALA A 179 -5.64 -4.18 18.87
N ALA A 180 -5.01 -3.81 17.76
CA ALA A 180 -5.42 -4.26 16.43
C ALA A 180 -5.18 -5.76 16.24
N VAL A 181 -3.99 -6.27 16.58
CA VAL A 181 -3.67 -7.71 16.47
C VAL A 181 -4.57 -8.57 17.36
N ALA A 182 -5.00 -8.05 18.51
CA ALA A 182 -5.94 -8.71 19.41
C ALA A 182 -7.43 -8.57 18.96
N ASN A 183 -7.70 -7.98 17.80
CA ASN A 183 -9.05 -7.74 17.26
C ASN A 183 -9.97 -6.93 18.21
N ILE A 184 -9.40 -6.07 19.04
CA ILE A 184 -10.17 -5.21 19.97
C ILE A 184 -10.82 -4.05 19.20
N ILE A 185 -10.18 -3.60 18.12
CA ILE A 185 -10.60 -2.44 17.35
C ILE A 185 -11.58 -2.90 16.25
N PRO A 186 -12.84 -2.45 16.27
CA PRO A 186 -13.83 -2.89 15.30
C PRO A 186 -13.59 -2.28 13.92
N GLY A 187 -13.71 -3.12 12.90
CA GLY A 187 -13.63 -2.74 11.49
C GLY A 187 -12.21 -2.71 10.94
N TRP A 188 -12.04 -3.27 9.73
CA TRP A 188 -10.73 -3.44 9.10
C TRP A 188 -9.99 -2.12 8.84
N GLY A 189 -10.73 -1.01 8.64
CA GLY A 189 -10.16 0.32 8.42
C GLY A 189 -9.46 0.86 9.68
N PRO A 190 -10.19 1.09 10.80
CA PRO A 190 -9.58 1.54 12.05
C PRO A 190 -8.55 0.57 12.62
N GLU A 191 -8.77 -0.74 12.48
CA GLU A 191 -7.80 -1.78 12.81
C GLU A 191 -6.48 -1.56 12.06
N SER A 192 -6.53 -1.39 10.74
CA SER A 192 -5.36 -1.10 9.90
C SER A 192 -4.66 0.20 10.33
N LEU A 193 -5.40 1.27 10.59
CA LEU A 193 -4.82 2.54 11.05
C LEU A 193 -4.01 2.35 12.34
N SER A 194 -4.59 1.66 13.32
CA SER A 194 -3.94 1.39 14.60
C SER A 194 -2.74 0.45 14.45
N GLN A 195 -2.86 -0.57 13.59
CA GLN A 195 -1.80 -1.52 13.34
C GLN A 195 -0.56 -0.87 12.75
N TYR A 196 -0.71 -0.01 11.74
CA TYR A 196 0.44 0.45 10.96
C TYR A 196 1.04 1.78 11.42
N PHE A 197 0.41 2.48 12.36
CA PHE A 197 0.89 3.78 12.85
C PHE A 197 2.33 3.72 13.36
N ILE A 198 2.70 2.64 14.06
CA ILE A 198 4.05 2.46 14.58
C ILE A 198 5.13 2.49 13.49
N PHE A 199 4.89 1.86 12.34
CA PHE A 199 5.90 1.81 11.27
C PHE A 199 6.13 3.19 10.65
N PHE A 200 5.08 4.00 10.56
CA PHE A 200 5.21 5.40 10.15
C PHE A 200 6.07 6.20 11.14
N LEU A 201 5.86 6.03 12.45
CA LEU A 201 6.66 6.70 13.49
C LEU A 201 8.13 6.25 13.50
N LEU A 202 8.38 4.95 13.30
CA LEU A 202 9.73 4.41 13.14
C LEU A 202 10.43 5.06 11.94
N GLY A 203 9.72 5.25 10.83
CA GLY A 203 10.21 5.99 9.67
C GLY A 203 10.48 7.47 9.96
N SER A 204 9.57 8.15 10.67
CA SER A 204 9.67 9.59 10.88
C SER A 204 10.71 10.01 11.91
N PHE A 205 10.90 9.21 12.96
CA PHE A 205 11.75 9.58 14.11
C PHE A 205 13.00 8.71 14.27
N TYR A 206 12.99 7.47 13.79
CA TYR A 206 14.05 6.48 14.06
C TYR A 206 14.66 5.90 12.77
N SER A 207 14.42 6.50 11.61
CA SER A 207 14.87 5.95 10.33
C SER A 207 16.39 5.83 10.21
N GLU A 208 17.16 6.77 10.77
CA GLU A 208 18.63 6.68 10.77
C GLU A 208 19.13 5.43 11.51
N ILE A 209 18.48 5.05 12.63
CA ILE A 209 18.82 3.86 13.40
C ILE A 209 18.48 2.60 12.61
N LEU A 210 17.28 2.53 12.01
CA LEU A 210 16.89 1.36 11.21
C LEU A 210 17.76 1.22 9.95
N ILE A 211 18.08 2.33 9.27
CA ILE A 211 19.00 2.32 8.12
C ILE A 211 20.39 1.84 8.58
N ARG A 212 20.90 2.30 9.73
CA ARG A 212 22.17 1.80 10.28
C ARG A 212 22.10 0.30 10.58
N TRP A 213 21.03 -0.19 11.21
CA TRP A 213 20.85 -1.61 11.53
C TRP A 213 20.70 -2.50 10.29
N SER A 214 20.22 -1.96 9.17
CA SER A 214 20.12 -2.69 7.90
C SER A 214 21.48 -2.98 7.27
N GLU A 215 22.56 -2.30 7.69
CA GLU A 215 23.88 -2.52 7.12
C GLU A 215 24.49 -3.83 7.61
N TRP A 216 25.18 -4.56 6.73
CA TRP A 216 25.80 -5.84 7.06
C TRP A 216 27.10 -5.65 7.84
N ARG A 217 26.99 -5.29 9.12
CA ARG A 217 28.10 -5.05 10.05
C ARG A 217 27.98 -5.94 11.28
N ARG A 218 29.10 -6.42 11.83
CA ARG A 218 29.11 -7.25 13.06
C ARG A 218 28.37 -6.58 14.23
N GLY A 219 28.46 -5.26 14.36
CA GLY A 219 27.75 -4.51 15.41
C GLY A 219 26.22 -4.50 15.30
N ASN A 220 25.66 -4.93 14.16
CA ASN A 220 24.22 -5.04 13.97
C ASN A 220 23.70 -6.45 14.26
N LEU A 221 24.56 -7.44 14.50
CA LEU A 221 24.13 -8.81 14.79
C LEU A 221 23.20 -8.86 16.01
N LEU A 222 23.51 -8.10 17.07
CA LEU A 222 22.71 -8.07 18.30
C LEU A 222 21.25 -7.60 18.06
N PRO A 223 20.99 -6.44 17.44
CA PRO A 223 19.63 -6.04 17.05
C PRO A 223 18.90 -7.09 16.21
N TRP A 224 19.57 -7.69 15.22
CA TRP A 224 18.97 -8.71 14.37
C TRP A 224 18.62 -9.98 15.17
N THR A 225 19.53 -10.49 15.99
CA THR A 225 19.27 -11.67 16.83
C THR A 225 18.16 -11.41 17.82
N LEU A 226 18.12 -10.23 18.46
CA LEU A 226 17.07 -9.89 19.41
C LEU A 226 15.70 -9.81 18.72
N LEU A 227 15.63 -9.14 17.56
CA LEU A 227 14.38 -9.05 16.80
C LEU A 227 13.90 -10.43 16.35
N LEU A 228 14.80 -11.31 15.89
CA LEU A 228 14.45 -12.67 15.50
C LEU A 228 13.95 -13.50 16.70
N LEU A 229 14.61 -13.42 17.85
CA LEU A 229 14.18 -14.09 19.08
C LEU A 229 12.79 -13.60 19.52
N LEU A 230 12.55 -12.28 19.45
CA LEU A 230 11.24 -11.70 19.77
C LEU A 230 10.17 -12.12 18.76
N THR A 231 10.51 -12.20 17.47
CA THR A 231 9.61 -12.75 16.44
C THR A 231 9.23 -14.20 16.73
N VAL A 232 10.21 -15.04 17.07
CA VAL A 232 9.96 -16.44 17.44
C VAL A 232 9.10 -16.51 18.70
N GLY A 233 9.42 -15.73 19.74
CA GLY A 233 8.61 -15.64 20.95
C GLY A 233 7.17 -15.24 20.68
N HIS A 234 6.95 -14.25 19.80
CA HIS A 234 5.60 -13.85 19.35
C HIS A 234 4.84 -14.98 18.66
N SER A 235 5.53 -15.70 17.77
CA SER A 235 4.94 -16.82 17.03
C SER A 235 4.55 -17.95 17.97
N LEU A 236 5.37 -18.22 19.00
CA LEU A 236 5.07 -19.23 20.04
C LEU A 236 3.86 -18.84 20.91
N LEU A 237 3.58 -17.55 21.07
CA LEU A 237 2.41 -17.03 21.77
C LEU A 237 1.14 -17.01 20.90
N GLY A 238 1.21 -17.49 19.65
CA GLY A 238 0.06 -17.51 18.73
C GLY A 238 -0.29 -16.16 18.12
N LEU A 239 0.61 -15.16 18.22
CA LEU A 239 0.39 -13.84 17.63
C LEU A 239 0.82 -13.85 16.15
N GLU A 240 -0.13 -14.14 15.25
CA GLU A 240 0.12 -14.31 13.81
C GLU A 240 0.75 -13.07 13.15
N GLN A 241 0.43 -11.86 13.64
CA GLN A 241 0.90 -10.60 13.06
C GLN A 241 1.96 -9.94 13.94
N SER A 242 3.19 -10.47 13.88
CA SER A 242 4.30 -9.99 14.71
C SER A 242 4.83 -8.63 14.27
N LEU A 243 4.78 -7.65 15.18
CA LEU A 243 5.43 -6.34 15.04
C LEU A 243 6.94 -6.48 14.75
N PHE A 244 7.60 -7.41 15.44
CA PHE A 244 9.03 -7.66 15.27
C PHE A 244 9.36 -8.24 13.89
N LEU A 245 8.53 -9.16 13.39
CA LEU A 245 8.67 -9.68 12.03
C LEU A 245 8.57 -8.55 10.99
N CYS A 246 7.66 -7.59 11.18
CA CYS A 246 7.55 -6.42 10.32
C CYS A 246 8.79 -5.52 10.38
N VAL A 247 9.41 -5.35 11.55
CA VAL A 247 10.68 -4.61 11.67
C VAL A 247 11.82 -5.35 10.97
N VAL A 248 11.94 -6.67 11.16
CA VAL A 248 12.92 -7.51 10.45
C VAL A 248 12.74 -7.41 8.94
N ALA A 249 11.49 -7.50 8.48
CA ALA A 249 11.12 -7.34 7.08
C ALA A 249 11.53 -5.97 6.52
N ILE A 250 11.30 -4.88 7.27
CA ILE A 250 11.76 -3.53 6.90
C ILE A 250 13.27 -3.49 6.76
N LEU A 251 14.03 -3.98 7.75
CA LEU A 251 15.49 -3.99 7.71
C LEU A 251 16.01 -4.81 6.51
N GLY A 252 15.42 -5.98 6.27
CA GLY A 252 15.73 -6.84 5.13
C GLY A 252 15.44 -6.15 3.79
N CYS A 253 14.30 -5.46 3.66
CA CYS A 253 13.97 -4.70 2.45
C CYS A 253 14.97 -3.56 2.20
N ILE A 254 15.37 -2.82 3.23
CA ILE A 254 16.37 -1.74 3.08
C ILE A 254 17.70 -2.34 2.60
N ALA A 255 18.17 -3.41 3.24
CA ALA A 255 19.41 -4.09 2.87
C ALA A 255 19.36 -4.62 1.42
N ALA A 256 18.29 -5.32 1.07
CA ALA A 256 18.07 -5.86 -0.27
C ALA A 256 18.00 -4.76 -1.34
N CYS A 257 17.24 -3.69 -1.10
CA CYS A 257 17.12 -2.59 -2.06
C CYS A 257 18.45 -1.83 -2.24
N ARG A 258 19.23 -1.65 -1.17
CA ARG A 258 20.58 -1.05 -1.25
C ARG A 258 21.53 -1.95 -2.04
N GLY A 259 21.54 -3.26 -1.76
CA GLY A 259 22.37 -4.24 -2.48
C GLY A 259 22.01 -4.33 -3.96
N LEU A 260 20.71 -4.46 -4.28
CA LEU A 260 20.26 -4.56 -5.67
C LEU A 260 20.56 -3.30 -6.48
N ASN A 261 20.48 -2.09 -5.90
CA ASN A 261 20.87 -0.86 -6.61
C ASN A 261 22.38 -0.70 -6.78
N GLN A 262 23.20 -1.43 -6.03
CA GLN A 262 24.64 -1.49 -6.24
C GLN A 262 25.01 -2.46 -7.36
N LEU A 263 24.28 -3.58 -7.47
CA LEU A 263 24.55 -4.65 -8.42
C LEU A 263 23.87 -4.45 -9.78
N PHE A 264 22.67 -3.87 -9.81
CA PHE A 264 21.83 -3.79 -11.01
C PHE A 264 21.30 -2.38 -11.28
N SER A 265 21.03 -2.09 -12.56
CA SER A 265 20.35 -0.85 -12.97
C SER A 265 18.83 -1.00 -12.88
N LEU A 266 18.26 -0.79 -11.69
CA LEU A 266 16.81 -0.88 -11.44
C LEU A 266 16.03 0.35 -11.93
N ARG A 267 16.31 0.86 -13.13
CA ARG A 267 15.71 2.12 -13.64
C ARG A 267 14.19 2.06 -13.69
N TRP A 268 13.65 0.96 -14.18
CA TRP A 268 12.20 0.76 -14.28
C TRP A 268 11.53 0.75 -12.90
N LEU A 269 12.06 -0.03 -11.95
CA LEU A 269 11.49 -0.11 -10.60
C LEU A 269 11.60 1.21 -9.84
N ASN A 270 12.71 1.93 -10.04
CA ASN A 270 12.89 3.30 -9.54
C ASN A 270 11.88 4.28 -10.15
N TRP A 271 11.57 4.13 -11.43
CA TRP A 271 10.56 4.93 -12.10
C TRP A 271 9.15 4.62 -11.55
N VAL A 272 8.81 3.34 -11.36
CA VAL A 272 7.56 2.92 -10.70
C VAL A 272 7.47 3.52 -9.29
N GLY A 273 8.58 3.48 -8.54
CA GLY A 273 8.70 4.07 -7.20
C GLY A 273 8.50 5.58 -7.12
N LYS A 274 8.84 6.32 -8.19
CA LYS A 274 8.53 7.76 -8.29
C LYS A 274 7.07 8.02 -8.61
N ASN A 275 6.44 7.08 -9.32
CA ASN A 275 5.09 7.16 -9.86
C ASN A 275 4.08 6.31 -9.06
N THR A 276 4.35 6.08 -7.77
CA THR A 276 3.51 5.23 -6.92
C THR A 276 2.10 5.77 -6.73
N LEU A 277 1.93 7.09 -6.67
CA LEU A 277 0.66 7.72 -6.30
C LEU A 277 -0.42 7.43 -7.35
N GLN A 278 -0.11 7.63 -8.63
CA GLN A 278 -1.06 7.39 -9.70
C GLN A 278 -1.41 5.90 -9.83
N ILE A 279 -0.44 5.00 -9.65
CA ILE A 279 -0.70 3.55 -9.65
C ILE A 279 -1.63 3.21 -8.47
N TYR A 280 -1.34 3.76 -7.29
CA TYR A 280 -2.12 3.51 -6.08
C TYR A 280 -3.59 3.93 -6.21
N VAL A 281 -3.91 5.09 -6.78
CA VAL A 281 -5.30 5.54 -6.87
C VAL A 281 -6.09 4.90 -8.01
N LEU A 282 -5.41 4.49 -9.09
CA LEU A 282 -6.04 3.97 -10.31
C LEU A 282 -6.17 2.45 -10.35
N HIS A 283 -5.22 1.69 -9.79
CA HIS A 283 -5.14 0.24 -10.00
C HIS A 283 -6.44 -0.49 -9.65
N ARG A 284 -7.13 -0.07 -8.59
CA ARG A 284 -8.38 -0.72 -8.15
C ARG A 284 -9.48 -0.62 -9.20
N ILE A 285 -9.62 0.52 -9.89
CA ILE A 285 -10.61 0.68 -10.97
C ILE A 285 -10.37 -0.35 -12.07
N PHE A 286 -9.11 -0.54 -12.46
CA PHE A 286 -8.74 -1.51 -13.50
C PHE A 286 -8.88 -2.96 -13.04
N ILE A 287 -8.62 -3.26 -11.77
CA ILE A 287 -8.84 -4.60 -11.22
C ILE A 287 -10.33 -4.93 -11.22
N GLU A 288 -11.16 -4.00 -10.74
CA GLU A 288 -12.62 -4.18 -10.74
C GLU A 288 -13.16 -4.29 -12.17
N PHE A 289 -12.61 -3.56 -13.14
CA PHE A 289 -13.07 -3.66 -14.52
C PHE A 289 -12.55 -4.92 -15.24
N PHE A 290 -11.22 -5.12 -15.32
CA PHE A 290 -10.63 -6.22 -16.08
C PHE A 290 -10.64 -7.54 -15.31
N GLY A 291 -10.32 -7.51 -14.01
CA GLY A 291 -10.29 -8.69 -13.15
C GLY A 291 -11.67 -9.31 -13.00
N LEU A 292 -12.68 -8.50 -12.65
CA LEU A 292 -14.05 -8.99 -12.51
C LEU A 292 -14.60 -9.52 -13.84
N SER A 293 -14.44 -8.76 -14.93
CA SER A 293 -14.90 -9.19 -16.25
C SER A 293 -14.28 -10.54 -16.65
N ALA A 294 -12.96 -10.69 -16.44
CA ALA A 294 -12.27 -11.94 -16.76
C ALA A 294 -12.76 -13.10 -15.89
N ILE A 295 -12.96 -12.88 -14.59
CA ILE A 295 -13.46 -13.90 -13.65
C ILE A 295 -14.88 -14.30 -14.02
N LEU A 296 -15.80 -13.35 -14.15
CA LEU A 296 -17.21 -13.61 -14.50
C LEU A 296 -17.33 -14.29 -15.86
N PHE A 297 -16.56 -13.86 -16.86
CA PHE A 297 -16.54 -14.48 -18.17
C PHE A 297 -16.08 -15.94 -18.09
N ALA A 298 -15.00 -16.22 -17.36
CA ALA A 298 -14.46 -17.56 -17.21
C ALA A 298 -15.39 -18.51 -16.44
N VAL A 299 -16.04 -18.01 -15.38
CA VAL A 299 -17.04 -18.76 -14.62
C VAL A 299 -18.29 -19.00 -15.46
N GLY A 300 -18.84 -17.95 -16.11
CA GLY A 300 -20.07 -18.04 -16.91
C GLY A 300 -19.96 -18.96 -18.12
N HIS A 301 -18.78 -19.08 -18.73
CA HIS A 301 -18.52 -20.00 -19.85
C HIS A 301 -17.91 -21.34 -19.40
N GLN A 302 -17.87 -21.61 -18.09
CA GLN A 302 -17.30 -22.84 -17.51
C GLN A 302 -15.87 -23.17 -18.00
N LEU A 303 -15.05 -22.14 -18.28
CA LEU A 303 -13.71 -22.34 -18.86
C LEU A 303 -12.78 -23.13 -17.93
N PHE A 304 -13.03 -23.07 -16.62
CA PHE A 304 -12.28 -23.84 -15.62
C PHE A 304 -12.50 -25.35 -15.73
N ALA A 305 -13.51 -25.83 -16.47
CA ALA A 305 -13.66 -27.24 -16.77
C ALA A 305 -12.49 -27.79 -17.63
N SER A 306 -11.83 -26.94 -18.41
CA SER A 306 -10.63 -27.30 -19.17
C SER A 306 -9.39 -27.26 -18.26
N PRO A 307 -8.67 -28.38 -18.08
CA PRO A 307 -7.46 -28.42 -17.26
C PRO A 307 -6.37 -27.48 -17.77
N ALA A 308 -6.24 -27.33 -19.09
CA ALA A 308 -5.24 -26.44 -19.70
C ALA A 308 -5.53 -24.97 -19.37
N PHE A 309 -6.79 -24.55 -19.50
CA PHE A 309 -7.20 -23.19 -19.13
C PHE A 309 -7.04 -22.96 -17.62
N SER A 310 -7.44 -23.91 -16.80
CA SER A 310 -7.35 -23.83 -15.34
C SER A 310 -5.89 -23.68 -14.87
N LEU A 311 -4.96 -24.44 -15.43
CA LEU A 311 -3.53 -24.30 -15.14
C LEU A 311 -2.96 -22.96 -15.63
N LEU A 312 -3.30 -22.56 -16.85
CA LEU A 312 -2.88 -21.26 -17.41
C LEU A 312 -3.36 -20.10 -16.52
N TRP A 313 -4.62 -20.14 -16.12
CA TRP A 313 -5.20 -19.16 -15.21
C TRP A 313 -4.45 -19.11 -13.87
N ALA A 314 -4.20 -20.28 -13.27
CA ALA A 314 -3.51 -20.38 -11.99
C ALA A 314 -2.12 -19.72 -12.03
N VAL A 315 -1.36 -19.89 -13.11
CA VAL A 315 0.01 -19.35 -13.22
C VAL A 315 0.02 -17.91 -13.71
N ALA A 316 -0.74 -17.60 -14.76
CA ALA A 316 -0.61 -16.35 -15.51
C ALA A 316 -1.49 -15.22 -14.98
N PHE A 317 -2.64 -15.51 -14.38
CA PHE A 317 -3.59 -14.45 -14.01
C PHE A 317 -2.97 -13.41 -13.05
N PRO A 318 -2.34 -13.79 -11.92
CA PRO A 318 -1.77 -12.80 -10.99
C PRO A 318 -0.70 -11.87 -11.61
N PRO A 319 0.35 -12.36 -12.29
CA PRO A 319 1.36 -11.48 -12.88
C PRO A 319 0.85 -10.69 -14.09
N VAL A 320 0.04 -11.29 -14.97
CA VAL A 320 -0.49 -10.61 -16.16
C VAL A 320 -1.44 -9.50 -15.76
N MET A 321 -2.37 -9.76 -14.84
CA MET A 321 -3.32 -8.75 -14.38
C MET A 321 -2.62 -7.62 -13.62
N THR A 322 -1.60 -7.94 -12.81
CA THR A 322 -0.77 -6.92 -12.15
C THR A 322 -0.07 -6.01 -13.17
N ALA A 323 0.56 -6.59 -14.19
CA ALA A 323 1.23 -5.83 -15.25
C ALA A 323 0.23 -4.96 -16.05
N LEU A 324 -0.94 -5.52 -16.38
CA LEU A 324 -2.01 -4.81 -17.08
C LEU A 324 -2.50 -3.60 -16.26
N CYS A 325 -2.87 -3.80 -15.00
CA CYS A 325 -3.38 -2.72 -14.14
C CYS A 325 -2.34 -1.63 -13.91
N VAL A 326 -1.06 -1.98 -13.72
CA VAL A 326 0.03 -1.01 -13.59
C VAL A 326 0.23 -0.24 -14.90
N GLY A 327 0.27 -0.94 -16.03
CA GLY A 327 0.42 -0.34 -17.36
C GLY A 327 -0.73 0.62 -17.70
N CYS A 328 -1.98 0.21 -17.48
CA CYS A 328 -3.16 1.04 -17.67
C CYS A 328 -3.17 2.26 -16.73
N SER A 329 -2.79 2.08 -15.46
CA SER A 329 -2.68 3.20 -14.51
C SER A 329 -1.68 4.25 -14.98
N VAL A 330 -0.53 3.82 -15.49
CA VAL A 330 0.50 4.70 -16.03
C VAL A 330 0.02 5.38 -17.32
N ALA A 331 -0.60 4.64 -18.24
CA ALA A 331 -1.08 5.16 -19.50
C ALA A 331 -2.16 6.23 -19.27
N VAL A 332 -3.16 5.93 -18.46
CA VAL A 332 -4.24 6.87 -18.12
C VAL A 332 -3.70 8.10 -17.40
N TRP A 333 -2.77 7.92 -16.45
CA TRP A 333 -2.09 9.08 -15.86
C TRP A 333 -1.35 9.93 -16.89
N THR A 334 -0.63 9.32 -17.83
CA THR A 334 0.13 10.05 -18.87
C THR A 334 -0.79 10.86 -19.80
N LEU A 335 -1.99 10.35 -20.06
CA LEU A 335 -3.02 11.03 -20.86
C LEU A 335 -3.72 12.14 -20.07
N LEU A 336 -4.16 11.84 -18.85
CA LEU A 336 -4.95 12.74 -18.03
C LEU A 336 -4.13 13.82 -17.33
N ASN A 337 -2.83 13.61 -17.09
CA ASN A 337 -1.97 14.56 -16.37
C ASN A 337 -1.54 15.75 -17.25
N ARG A 338 -2.50 16.38 -17.94
CA ARG A 338 -2.33 17.52 -18.83
C ARG A 338 -3.42 18.56 -18.55
N GLY A 339 -3.06 19.85 -18.60
CA GLY A 339 -3.98 20.96 -18.37
C GLY A 339 -4.78 20.79 -17.06
N TRP A 340 -6.12 20.80 -17.18
CA TRP A 340 -7.04 20.69 -16.05
C TRP A 340 -7.00 19.31 -15.36
N GLY A 341 -6.65 18.26 -16.09
CA GLY A 341 -6.57 16.89 -15.55
C GLY A 341 -5.42 16.67 -14.56
N GLN A 342 -4.47 17.61 -14.45
CA GLN A 342 -3.50 17.63 -13.34
C GLN A 342 -4.19 17.70 -11.97
N SER A 343 -5.38 18.30 -11.92
CA SER A 343 -6.21 18.38 -10.71
C SER A 343 -6.62 17.00 -10.19
N LEU A 344 -6.62 15.97 -11.03
CA LEU A 344 -6.93 14.60 -10.60
C LEU A 344 -5.82 13.99 -9.74
N PHE A 345 -4.60 14.52 -9.81
CA PHE A 345 -3.44 13.95 -9.13
C PHE A 345 -2.79 14.92 -8.13
N ILE A 346 -3.15 16.20 -8.18
CA ILE A 346 -2.63 17.24 -7.30
C ILE A 346 -3.75 18.25 -7.00
N TYR A 347 -3.86 18.68 -5.75
CA TYR A 347 -4.81 19.69 -5.32
C TYR A 347 -4.64 21.01 -6.13
N PRO A 348 -5.72 21.56 -6.73
CA PRO A 348 -5.62 22.69 -7.67
C PRO A 348 -4.88 23.94 -7.15
N LYS A 349 -5.01 24.28 -5.86
CA LYS A 349 -4.29 25.45 -5.30
C LYS A 349 -2.77 25.23 -5.27
N LEU A 350 -2.31 23.98 -5.16
CA LEU A 350 -0.89 23.64 -5.19
C LEU A 350 -0.31 23.71 -6.61
N LEU A 351 -1.14 23.43 -7.63
CA LEU A 351 -0.74 23.68 -9.02
C LEU A 351 -0.52 25.18 -9.23
N ARG A 352 -1.43 26.04 -8.75
CA ARG A 352 -1.28 27.51 -8.85
C ARG A 352 -0.03 28.03 -8.15
N MET A 353 0.28 27.54 -6.94
CA MET A 353 1.51 27.92 -6.22
C MET A 353 2.81 27.50 -6.94
N LYS A 354 2.77 26.47 -7.79
CA LYS A 354 3.95 26.00 -8.54
C LYS A 354 4.20 26.84 -9.81
N PHE A 355 3.14 27.39 -10.39
CA PHE A 355 3.22 28.24 -11.58
C PHE A 355 3.26 29.74 -11.27
N ASP A 356 2.91 30.14 -10.04
CA ASP A 356 2.92 31.53 -9.58
C ASP A 356 3.54 31.60 -8.17
N PRO A 357 4.88 31.51 -8.05
CA PRO A 357 5.58 31.60 -6.78
C PRO A 357 5.58 33.06 -6.31
N ARG A 358 4.54 33.45 -5.56
CA ARG A 358 4.53 34.71 -4.82
C ARG A 358 5.41 34.64 -3.58
#